data_AF-A0A174JB66-F1
#
_entry.id   AF-A0A174JB66-F1
#
_cell.length_a   1.000
_cell.length_b   1.000
_cell.length_c   1.000
_cell.angle_alpha   90.00
_cell.angle_beta   90.00
_cell.angle_gamma   90.00
#
_symmetry.space_group_name_H-M   'P 1'
#
loop_
_entity.id
_entity.type
_entity.pdbx_description
1 polymer ?
#
loop_
_entity_poly.entity_id
_entity_poly.type
_entity_poly.pdbx_seq_one_letter_code
_entity_poly.pdbx_strand_id
1 'polypeptide(L)'
;MLSKNNNILIIDAKYYSHMTQQQYGIHTLHSNNLYQIFTYVKNKEFELRNYEHTVSGMLLYAQTDEDIIPNNTYHMSGNQISVLALDLNQDFSKISRTLDDIAKNFL
;
A
#
# COMPACT_ATOMS: atom_id res chain seq x y z
N MET A 1 -5.29 -0.88 -9.88
CA MET A 1 -5.69 -2.22 -9.39
C MET A 1 -5.03 -3.25 -10.28
N LEU A 2 -4.41 -4.26 -9.69
CA LEU A 2 -3.84 -5.41 -10.38
C LEU A 2 -4.66 -6.65 -10.03
N SER A 3 -4.78 -7.60 -10.96
CA SER A 3 -5.52 -8.84 -10.76
C SER A 3 -4.86 -10.01 -11.48
N LYS A 4 -4.80 -11.16 -10.83
CA LYS A 4 -4.35 -12.43 -11.41
C LYS A 4 -5.09 -13.57 -10.74
N ASN A 5 -5.73 -14.43 -11.52
CA ASN A 5 -6.65 -15.46 -11.03
C ASN A 5 -7.68 -14.83 -10.07
N ASN A 6 -7.73 -15.30 -8.83
CA ASN A 6 -8.65 -14.83 -7.79
C ASN A 6 -8.00 -13.82 -6.83
N ASN A 7 -6.77 -13.39 -7.10
CA ASN A 7 -6.03 -12.42 -6.30
C ASN A 7 -6.17 -11.01 -6.87
N ILE A 8 -6.47 -10.05 -6.00
CA ILE A 8 -6.62 -8.63 -6.33
C ILE A 8 -5.75 -7.81 -5.40
N LEU A 9 -4.95 -6.93 -6.00
CA LEU A 9 -4.20 -5.90 -5.29
C LEU A 9 -4.71 -4.51 -5.69
N ILE A 10 -5.22 -3.76 -4.72
CA ILE A 10 -5.56 -2.36 -4.87
C ILE A 10 -4.38 -1.54 -4.36
N ILE A 11 -3.84 -0.66 -5.21
CA ILE A 11 -2.73 0.23 -4.85
C ILE A 11 -3.25 1.67 -4.90
N ASP A 12 -3.04 2.41 -3.81
CA ASP A 12 -3.27 3.85 -3.74
C ASP A 12 -1.92 4.54 -3.51
N ALA A 13 -1.47 5.30 -4.51
CA ALA A 13 -0.18 5.97 -4.50
C ALA A 13 -0.34 7.44 -4.10
N LYS A 14 0.51 7.90 -3.17
CA LYS A 14 0.44 9.27 -2.64
C LYS A 14 1.81 9.94 -2.63
N TYR A 15 1.80 11.25 -2.83
CA TYR A 15 2.95 12.11 -2.61
C TYR A 15 2.60 13.17 -1.58
N TYR A 16 3.43 13.27 -0.54
CA TYR A 16 3.39 14.33 0.46
C TYR A 16 4.82 14.79 0.70
N SER A 17 4.99 16.05 1.11
CA SER A 17 6.30 16.50 1.61
C SER A 17 6.75 15.71 2.84
N HIS A 18 5.79 15.18 3.62
CA HIS A 18 6.04 14.29 4.74
C HIS A 18 5.17 13.03 4.59
N MET A 19 5.82 11.87 4.42
CA MET A 19 5.23 10.53 4.36
C MET A 19 4.48 10.16 5.64
N THR A 20 4.94 10.68 6.78
CA THR A 20 4.32 10.46 8.09
C THR A 20 3.74 11.75 8.66
N GLN A 21 2.79 11.61 9.58
CA GLN A 21 2.29 12.70 10.41
C GLN A 21 2.93 12.62 11.79
N GLN A 22 3.32 13.76 12.34
CA GLN A 22 3.90 13.84 13.68
C GLN A 22 2.87 14.37 14.68
N GLN A 23 2.65 13.64 15.77
CA GLN A 23 1.86 14.09 16.90
C GLN A 23 2.56 13.75 18.21
N TYR A 24 2.84 14.76 19.05
CA TYR A 24 3.60 14.59 20.30
C TYR A 24 4.94 13.83 20.15
N GLY A 25 5.64 14.06 19.03
CA GLY A 25 6.90 13.36 18.71
C GLY A 25 6.74 11.95 18.14
N ILE A 26 5.51 11.43 18.03
CA ILE A 26 5.22 10.11 17.47
C ILE A 26 4.89 10.28 15.99
N HIS A 27 5.59 9.54 15.13
CA HIS A 27 5.31 9.48 13.70
C HIS A 27 4.28 8.39 13.42
N THR A 28 3.21 8.77 12.74
CA THR A 28 2.11 7.88 12.36
C THR A 28 1.80 8.01 10.88
N LEU A 29 1.13 7.01 10.31
CA LEU A 29 0.65 7.12 8.93
C LEU A 29 -0.51 8.11 8.84
N HIS A 30 -0.67 8.74 7.68
CA HIS A 30 -1.86 9.53 7.36
C HIS A 30 -3.11 8.64 7.43
N SER A 31 -3.86 8.72 8.53
CA SER A 31 -5.01 7.85 8.80
C SER A 31 -6.08 7.92 7.71
N ASN A 32 -6.29 9.09 7.11
CA ASN A 32 -7.20 9.27 5.97
C ASN A 32 -6.83 8.38 4.77
N ASN A 33 -5.54 8.22 4.48
CA ASN A 33 -5.10 7.35 3.39
C ASN A 33 -5.34 5.88 3.75
N LEU A 34 -5.09 5.49 5.00
CA LEU A 34 -5.36 4.15 5.50
C LEU A 34 -6.85 3.80 5.40
N TYR A 35 -7.73 4.72 5.81
CA TYR A 35 -9.17 4.53 5.70
C TYR A 35 -9.63 4.48 4.24
N GLN A 36 -9.05 5.30 3.36
CA GLN A 36 -9.37 5.28 1.94
C GLN A 36 -9.05 3.93 1.28
N ILE A 37 -7.82 3.43 1.44
CA ILE A 37 -7.46 2.11 0.90
C ILE A 37 -8.29 1.00 1.54
N PHE A 38 -8.58 1.08 2.83
CA PHE A 38 -9.45 0.14 3.53
C PHE A 38 -10.85 0.12 2.92
N THR A 39 -11.46 1.28 2.65
CA THR A 39 -12.77 1.36 1.99
C THR A 39 -12.76 0.69 0.62
N TYR A 40 -11.72 0.88 -0.19
CA TYR A 40 -11.63 0.22 -1.50
C TYR A 40 -11.54 -1.30 -1.37
N VAL A 41 -10.68 -1.78 -0.46
CA VAL A 41 -10.50 -3.21 -0.19
C VAL A 41 -11.81 -3.83 0.30
N LYS A 42 -12.49 -3.26 1.30
CA LYS A 42 -13.73 -3.83 1.84
C LYS A 42 -14.88 -3.84 0.83
N ASN A 43 -14.99 -2.82 -0.02
CA ASN A 43 -16.00 -2.83 -1.07
C ASN A 43 -15.74 -3.93 -2.10
N LYS A 44 -14.47 -4.13 -2.50
CA LYS A 44 -14.11 -5.19 -3.44
C LYS A 44 -14.26 -6.59 -2.85
N GLU A 45 -13.89 -6.75 -1.58
CA GLU A 45 -14.15 -7.97 -0.81
C GLU A 45 -15.65 -8.31 -0.78
N PHE A 46 -16.49 -7.32 -0.46
CA PHE A 46 -17.95 -7.52 -0.43
C PHE A 46 -18.52 -7.85 -1.81
N GLU A 47 -18.02 -7.21 -2.87
CA GLU A 47 -18.39 -7.50 -4.27
C GLU A 47 -18.17 -8.98 -4.62
N LEU A 48 -17.07 -9.57 -4.15
CA LEU A 48 -16.64 -10.92 -4.49
C LEU A 48 -17.07 -12.01 -3.51
N ARG A 49 -17.81 -11.67 -2.45
CA ARG A 49 -18.20 -12.55 -1.32
C ARG A 49 -18.78 -13.93 -1.67
N ASN A 50 -19.26 -14.14 -2.90
CA ASN A 50 -19.84 -15.40 -3.37
C ASN A 50 -18.85 -16.29 -4.13
N TYR A 51 -17.59 -15.86 -4.28
CA TYR A 51 -16.54 -16.56 -5.01
C TYR A 51 -15.34 -16.79 -4.09
N GLU A 52 -14.48 -17.76 -4.42
CA GLU A 52 -13.16 -17.84 -3.78
C GLU A 52 -12.30 -16.67 -4.27
N HIS A 53 -11.78 -15.85 -3.37
CA HIS A 53 -11.00 -14.66 -3.72
C HIS A 53 -10.04 -14.24 -2.61
N THR A 54 -9.11 -13.35 -2.95
CA THR A 54 -8.27 -12.63 -1.99
C THR A 54 -8.14 -11.18 -2.44
N VAL A 55 -8.57 -10.24 -1.60
CA VAL A 55 -8.35 -8.81 -1.83
C VAL A 55 -7.34 -8.27 -0.83
N SER A 56 -6.29 -7.64 -1.35
CA SER A 56 -5.27 -6.92 -0.58
C SER A 56 -5.17 -5.46 -1.01
N GLY A 57 -4.71 -4.61 -0.10
CA GLY A 57 -4.45 -3.20 -0.31
C GLY A 57 -2.97 -2.86 -0.18
N MET A 58 -2.54 -1.80 -0.87
CA MET A 58 -1.24 -1.19 -0.68
C MET A 58 -1.36 0.34 -0.71
N LEU A 59 -0.77 0.99 0.28
CA LEU A 59 -0.40 2.41 0.21
C LEU A 59 1.05 2.53 -0.23
N LEU A 60 1.28 3.24 -1.34
CA LEU A 60 2.62 3.46 -1.87
C LEU A 60 2.95 4.95 -1.81
N TYR A 61 3.88 5.31 -0.93
CA TYR A 61 4.39 6.67 -0.84
C TYR A 61 5.64 6.83 -1.71
N ALA A 62 5.84 8.02 -2.27
CA ALA A 62 7.19 8.41 -2.69
C ALA A 62 8.04 8.67 -1.46
N GLN A 63 9.25 8.10 -1.41
CA GLN A 63 10.15 8.30 -0.29
C GLN A 63 10.68 9.75 -0.24
N THR A 64 10.68 10.32 0.96
CA THR A 64 11.27 11.63 1.27
C THR A 64 12.55 11.45 2.10
N ASP A 65 13.14 12.54 2.55
CA ASP A 65 14.30 12.64 3.43
C ASP A 65 13.99 12.39 4.93
N GLU A 66 12.80 11.89 5.26
CA GLU A 66 12.44 11.49 6.63
C GLU A 66 13.17 10.22 7.08
N ASP A 67 13.63 10.20 8.34
CA ASP A 67 14.28 9.04 8.96
C ASP A 67 13.35 7.82 9.09
N ILE A 68 12.05 8.07 9.24
CA ILE A 68 11.04 7.01 9.44
C ILE A 68 10.41 6.70 8.09
N ILE A 69 10.90 5.64 7.48
CA ILE A 69 10.46 5.15 6.18
C ILE A 69 9.38 4.08 6.40
N PRO A 70 8.12 4.30 5.95
CA PRO A 70 7.07 3.31 6.08
C PRO A 70 7.40 1.99 5.36
N ASN A 71 7.37 0.89 6.09
CA ASN A 71 7.47 -0.47 5.56
C ASN A 71 6.75 -1.44 6.51
N ASN A 72 5.41 -1.41 6.48
CA ASN A 72 4.57 -2.15 7.41
C ASN A 72 3.47 -2.90 6.67
N THR A 73 3.01 -4.00 7.26
CA THR A 73 1.84 -4.73 6.79
C THR A 73 0.85 -4.92 7.94
N TYR A 74 -0.42 -4.61 7.67
CA TYR A 74 -1.52 -4.71 8.61
C TYR A 74 -2.53 -5.77 8.13
N HIS A 75 -3.13 -6.49 9.08
CA HIS A 75 -4.29 -7.34 8.81
C HIS A 75 -5.54 -6.66 9.37
N MET A 76 -6.34 -6.06 8.48
CA MET A 76 -7.52 -5.26 8.84
C MET A 76 -8.79 -5.99 8.41
N SER A 77 -9.53 -6.51 9.39
CA SER A 77 -10.81 -7.21 9.15
C SER A 77 -10.71 -8.32 8.11
N GLY A 78 -9.66 -9.14 8.20
CA GLY A 78 -9.39 -10.29 7.32
C GLY A 78 -8.59 -9.97 6.05
N ASN A 79 -8.45 -8.70 5.66
CA ASN A 79 -7.70 -8.29 4.48
C ASN A 79 -6.29 -7.79 4.84
N GLN A 80 -5.31 -8.03 3.98
CA GLN A 80 -3.96 -7.48 4.13
C GLN A 80 -3.89 -6.06 3.55
N ILE A 81 -3.30 -5.12 4.28
CA ILE A 81 -2.96 -3.78 3.80
C ILE A 81 -1.49 -3.50 4.08
N SER A 82 -0.69 -3.36 3.03
CA SER A 82 0.73 -3.03 3.14
C SER A 82 0.98 -1.54 2.89
N VAL A 83 2.01 -0.99 3.51
CA VAL A 83 2.40 0.41 3.38
C VAL A 83 3.89 0.46 3.12
N LEU A 84 4.27 0.99 1.96
CA LEU A 84 5.66 1.10 1.51
C LEU A 84 5.97 2.54 1.10
N ALA A 85 7.22 2.94 1.27
CA ALA A 85 7.82 4.07 0.59
C ALA A 85 8.74 3.58 -0.54
N LEU A 86 8.61 4.17 -1.72
CA LEU A 86 9.42 3.89 -2.89
C LEU A 86 10.47 4.98 -3.05
N ASP A 87 11.74 4.62 -2.94
CA ASP A 87 12.85 5.53 -3.24
C ASP A 87 12.87 5.85 -4.74
N LEU A 88 12.55 7.10 -5.08
CA LEU A 88 12.58 7.62 -6.44
C LEU A 88 13.90 8.30 -6.81
N ASN A 89 14.83 8.45 -5.85
CA ASN A 89 16.12 9.11 -6.03
C ASN A 89 17.24 8.12 -6.36
N GLN A 90 16.92 7.13 -7.20
CA GLN A 90 17.83 6.08 -7.63
C GLN A 90 17.66 5.79 -9.12
N ASP A 91 18.57 4.99 -9.68
CA ASP A 91 18.48 4.57 -11.09
C ASP A 91 17.11 3.95 -11.39
N PHE A 92 16.53 4.32 -12.53
CA PHE A 92 15.22 3.84 -12.96
C PHE A 92 15.13 2.31 -12.97
N SER A 93 16.22 1.60 -13.30
CA SER A 93 16.26 0.14 -13.27
C SER A 93 15.98 -0.44 -11.87
N LYS A 94 16.36 0.25 -10.80
CA LYS A 94 16.08 -0.16 -9.42
C LYS A 94 14.63 0.14 -9.05
N ILE A 95 14.12 1.32 -9.41
CA ILE A 95 12.70 1.69 -9.24
C ILE A 95 11.80 0.66 -9.93
N SER A 96 12.09 0.35 -11.21
CA SER A 96 11.37 -0.64 -11.99
C SER A 96 11.41 -2.01 -11.31
N ARG A 97 12.58 -2.44 -10.83
CA ARG A 97 12.70 -3.71 -10.12
C ARG A 97 11.82 -3.75 -8.88
N THR A 98 11.81 -2.70 -8.04
CA THR A 98 10.95 -2.65 -6.85
C THR A 98 9.47 -2.73 -7.21
N LEU A 99 9.04 -2.02 -8.26
CA LEU A 99 7.66 -2.08 -8.76
C LEU A 99 7.30 -3.46 -9.32
N ASP A 100 8.21 -4.09 -10.07
CA ASP A 100 8.04 -5.45 -10.59
C ASP A 100 7.94 -6.48 -9.45
N ASP A 101 8.75 -6.31 -8.41
CA ASP A 101 8.75 -7.19 -7.24
C ASP A 101 7.45 -7.03 -6.44
N ILE A 102 6.90 -5.81 -6.33
CA ILE A 102 5.55 -5.60 -5.79
C ILE A 102 4.52 -6.39 -6.62
N ALA A 103 4.56 -6.29 -7.95
CA ALA A 103 3.61 -7.03 -8.78
C ALA A 103 3.76 -8.56 -8.61
N LYS A 104 4.99 -9.09 -8.55
CA LYS A 104 5.27 -10.53 -8.42
C LYS A 104 4.93 -11.09 -7.05
N ASN A 105 5.22 -10.37 -5.97
CA ASN A 105 5.01 -10.87 -4.61
C ASN A 105 3.53 -10.96 -4.23
N PHE A 106 2.65 -10.22 -4.94
CA PHE A 106 1.22 -10.17 -4.67
C PHE A 106 0.36 -10.97 -5.67
N LEU A 107 0.89 -11.36 -6.83
CA LEU A 107 0.15 -12.03 -7.92
C LEU A 107 0.73 -13.42 -8.22
#